data_AF-A0A538MZC1-F1
#
_entry.id   AF-A0A538MZC1-F1
#
_cell.length_a   1.000
_cell.length_b   1.000
_cell.length_c   1.000
_cell.angle_alpha   90.00
_cell.angle_beta   90.00
_cell.angle_gamma   90.00
#
_symmetry.space_group_name_H-M   'P 1'
#
loop_
_entity.id
_entity.type
_entity.pdbx_description
1 polymer ?
#
loop_
_entity_poly.entity_id
_entity_poly.type
_entity_poly.pdbx_seq_one_letter_code
_entity_poly.pdbx_strand_id
1 'polypeptide(L)'
;MKRVLVALVGLALPTAANAGAFQGVVIAKNAKRKAIVTAAENGTVRTVRAPQAIRKIGIGALVAFRARQLPDGTFAATGTKQIRRLRHARVRATVVKRAGQKLYLSAGKSVFAFSLRRGAAAKLRAGDRVHASASFGKARLFCDDVKPIGHDDELELEGIYLSTEKGVLSLAVHGRGLVKVTVPDDFDLPELAPGDEVSLHATVEPDGSFTLVSLDNEDASNDGTGGDDGVDMGDNYFTVTGVVASLSSTTVSVTVEGHPEPVRCAVPPSVHLSGFAAGQPVEMSCNFTDGRFVLVKLRPKAGDPPDGGDGSIDLEGSITGLDSVSVTVAVTAQTEVASLMHENEKATCALQAGQDLRGFAVGDLVEIECDRKPLGHYVLTGLTSANASLEYGEGRLAEWFDLTGVLGSKRSDGVGIQVDGHPEPVNCAMPPGTELSGFALGDTVEMQCTFSDGRFNLSSLSSDSAQLSLE
;
A
#
# COMPACT_ATOMS: atom_id res chain seq x y z
N MET A 1 9.95 87.86 -6.77
CA MET A 1 8.97 86.77 -6.60
C MET A 1 9.71 85.47 -6.32
N LYS A 2 9.81 85.05 -5.06
CA LYS A 2 10.51 83.80 -4.65
C LYS A 2 9.49 82.67 -4.59
N ARG A 3 9.63 81.66 -5.45
CA ARG A 3 8.84 80.43 -5.42
C ARG A 3 9.43 79.49 -4.37
N VAL A 4 8.64 79.18 -3.35
CA VAL A 4 8.94 78.18 -2.30
C VAL A 4 8.50 76.82 -2.84
N LEU A 5 9.45 75.91 -3.03
CA LEU A 5 9.19 74.51 -3.35
C LEU A 5 8.97 73.78 -2.01
N VAL A 6 7.75 73.29 -1.78
CA VAL A 6 7.43 72.41 -0.65
C VAL A 6 7.66 70.97 -1.10
N ALA A 7 8.70 70.33 -0.55
CA ALA A 7 8.97 68.91 -0.77
C ALA A 7 8.06 68.08 0.16
N LEU A 8 7.06 67.42 -0.41
CA LEU A 8 6.28 66.38 0.25
C LEU A 8 7.13 65.11 0.33
N VAL A 9 7.66 64.81 1.52
CA VAL A 9 8.26 63.51 1.83
C VAL A 9 7.12 62.54 2.14
N GLY A 10 6.73 61.72 1.17
CA GLY A 10 5.81 60.61 1.37
C GLY A 10 6.49 59.50 2.17
N LEU A 11 6.10 59.35 3.43
CA LEU A 11 6.42 58.17 4.23
C LEU A 11 5.68 56.96 3.64
N ALA A 12 6.38 56.18 2.81
CA ALA A 12 5.94 54.83 2.44
C ALA A 12 6.04 53.94 3.69
N LEU A 13 4.96 53.83 4.45
CA LEU A 13 4.81 52.80 5.46
C LEU A 13 4.71 51.45 4.71
N PRO A 14 5.64 50.49 4.90
CA PRO A 14 5.45 49.16 4.38
C PRO A 14 4.17 48.60 5.01
N THR A 15 3.17 48.31 4.19
CA THR A 15 1.99 47.56 4.58
C THR A 15 2.43 46.18 5.04
N ALA A 16 2.65 46.03 6.35
CA ALA A 16 2.77 44.73 7.01
C ALA A 16 1.40 44.04 7.03
N ALA A 17 0.81 43.84 5.85
CA ALA A 17 -0.45 43.13 5.67
C ALA A 17 -0.13 41.65 5.45
N ASN A 18 -0.86 40.78 6.15
CA ASN A 18 -0.87 39.32 6.03
C ASN A 18 0.01 38.52 7.01
N ALA A 19 0.57 39.13 8.06
CA ALA A 19 1.05 38.36 9.21
C ALA A 19 -0.13 38.07 10.16
N GLY A 20 -0.73 36.89 10.03
CA GLY A 20 -1.83 36.43 10.87
C GLY A 20 -1.34 35.55 12.04
N ALA A 21 -1.95 35.72 13.21
CA ALA A 21 -1.83 34.76 14.31
C ALA A 21 -3.16 34.02 14.48
N PHE A 22 -3.12 32.70 14.51
CA PHE A 22 -4.32 31.88 14.69
C PHE A 22 -4.01 30.58 15.42
N GLN A 23 -5.06 29.90 15.88
CA GLN A 23 -4.98 28.59 16.51
C GLN A 23 -5.82 27.59 15.74
N GLY A 24 -5.35 26.34 15.73
CA GLY A 24 -6.08 25.24 15.11
C GLY A 24 -5.59 23.89 15.59
N VAL A 25 -6.45 22.90 15.50
CA VAL A 25 -6.13 21.50 15.79
C VAL A 25 -5.61 20.84 14.53
N VAL A 26 -4.48 20.15 14.60
CA VAL A 26 -3.94 19.40 13.46
C VAL A 26 -4.86 18.23 13.12
N ILE A 27 -5.46 18.27 11.93
CA ILE A 27 -6.36 17.22 11.43
C ILE A 27 -5.71 16.37 10.34
N ALA A 28 -4.77 16.92 9.58
CA ALA A 28 -3.99 16.18 8.60
C ALA A 28 -2.59 16.77 8.46
N LYS A 29 -1.70 16.00 7.84
CA LYS A 29 -0.33 16.41 7.54
C LYS A 29 -0.05 16.07 6.09
N ASN A 30 0.47 17.04 5.35
CA ASN A 30 0.99 16.82 4.01
C ASN A 30 2.52 16.82 4.12
N ALA A 31 3.10 15.61 4.14
CA ALA A 31 4.54 15.42 4.32
C ALA A 31 5.36 16.13 3.25
N LYS A 32 4.88 16.14 2.01
CA LYS A 32 5.60 16.67 0.86
C LYS A 32 5.60 18.18 0.77
N ARG A 33 4.43 18.81 0.90
CA ARG A 33 4.32 20.28 1.08
C ARG A 33 4.92 20.77 2.40
N LYS A 34 5.42 19.83 3.23
CA LYS A 34 5.89 20.08 4.58
C LYS A 34 4.88 20.90 5.38
N ALA A 35 3.59 20.61 5.15
CA ALA A 35 2.46 21.38 5.62
C ALA A 35 1.60 20.62 6.64
N ILE A 36 0.95 21.39 7.49
CA ILE A 36 0.02 20.94 8.51
C ILE A 36 -1.36 21.51 8.18
N VAL A 37 -2.37 20.66 8.09
CA VAL A 37 -3.76 21.07 7.90
C VAL A 37 -4.40 21.18 9.27
N THR A 38 -4.94 22.36 9.59
CA THR A 38 -5.53 22.64 10.89
C THR A 38 -6.98 23.07 10.80
N ALA A 39 -7.77 22.68 11.78
CA ALA A 39 -9.14 23.12 11.95
C ALA A 39 -9.28 24.04 13.16
N ALA A 40 -9.83 25.23 12.95
CA ALA A 40 -10.23 26.13 14.03
C ALA A 40 -11.50 25.62 14.74
N GLU A 41 -11.83 26.20 15.89
CA GLU A 41 -12.99 25.79 16.71
C GLU A 41 -14.33 25.91 15.96
N ASN A 42 -14.43 26.90 15.05
CA ASN A 42 -15.59 27.10 14.18
C ASN A 42 -15.65 26.14 12.97
N GLY A 43 -14.66 25.27 12.81
CA GLY A 43 -14.53 24.32 11.71
C GLY A 43 -13.79 24.84 10.48
N THR A 44 -13.34 26.09 10.45
CA THR A 44 -12.52 26.62 9.33
C THR A 44 -11.21 25.85 9.22
N VAL A 45 -10.94 25.32 8.04
CA VAL A 45 -9.69 24.59 7.74
C VAL A 45 -8.66 25.52 7.10
N ARG A 46 -7.40 25.39 7.53
CA ARG A 46 -6.26 26.13 6.98
C ARG A 46 -5.08 25.19 6.77
N THR A 47 -4.44 25.31 5.62
CA THR A 47 -3.19 24.63 5.31
C THR A 47 -2.01 25.53 5.61
N VAL A 48 -1.06 25.03 6.41
CA VAL A 48 0.09 25.81 6.87
C VAL A 48 1.39 25.09 6.52
N ARG A 49 2.18 25.64 5.58
CA ARG A 49 3.55 25.22 5.27
C ARG A 49 4.43 25.46 6.50
N ALA A 50 4.87 24.38 7.16
CA ALA A 50 5.53 24.42 8.46
C ALA A 50 6.64 23.34 8.57
N PRO A 51 7.73 23.46 7.80
CA PRO A 51 8.70 22.38 7.60
C PRO A 51 9.44 21.92 8.84
N GLN A 52 9.68 22.81 9.79
CA GLN A 52 10.29 22.45 11.07
C GLN A 52 9.30 21.81 12.05
N ALA A 53 8.02 22.15 11.92
CA ALA A 53 6.98 21.75 12.85
C ALA A 53 6.33 20.42 12.44
N ILE A 54 6.27 20.12 11.14
CA ILE A 54 5.59 18.92 10.63
C ILE A 54 6.14 17.64 11.24
N ARG A 55 7.44 17.54 11.53
CA ARG A 55 8.01 16.34 12.16
C ARG A 55 7.71 16.24 13.65
N LYS A 56 7.50 17.37 14.33
CA LYS A 56 7.35 17.45 15.80
C LYS A 56 5.89 17.43 16.25
N ILE A 57 4.99 17.96 15.43
CA ILE A 57 3.58 18.11 15.77
C ILE A 57 2.78 16.94 15.21
N GLY A 58 2.06 16.26 16.10
CA GLY A 58 1.17 15.15 15.76
C GLY A 58 -0.25 15.60 15.45
N ILE A 59 -1.02 14.71 14.80
CA ILE A 59 -2.47 14.85 14.65
C ILE A 59 -3.13 14.93 16.04
N GLY A 60 -4.14 15.80 16.17
CA GLY A 60 -4.84 16.11 17.42
C GLY A 60 -4.15 17.15 18.31
N ALA A 61 -2.99 17.67 17.91
CA ALA A 61 -2.35 18.78 18.62
C ALA A 61 -3.07 20.10 18.34
N LEU A 62 -3.42 20.85 19.39
CA LEU A 62 -3.82 22.25 19.29
C LEU A 62 -2.55 23.10 19.22
N VAL A 63 -2.43 23.89 18.14
CA VAL A 63 -1.22 24.64 17.82
C VAL A 63 -1.57 26.11 17.58
N ALA A 64 -0.78 27.00 18.14
CA ALA A 64 -0.76 28.40 17.76
C ALA A 64 0.25 28.62 16.64
N PHE A 65 -0.18 29.30 15.58
CA PHE A 65 0.65 29.73 14.47
C PHE A 65 0.78 31.25 14.48
N ARG A 66 1.99 31.72 14.17
CA ARG A 66 2.21 32.98 13.48
C ARG A 66 2.56 32.62 12.05
N ALA A 67 1.87 33.19 11.07
CA ALA A 67 2.04 32.80 9.69
C ALA A 67 1.78 33.97 8.73
N ARG A 68 2.38 33.88 7.54
CA ARG A 68 2.13 34.78 6.41
C ARG A 68 1.18 34.10 5.43
N GLN A 69 0.10 34.76 5.02
CA GLN A 69 -0.73 34.24 3.92
C GLN A 69 0.08 34.25 2.61
N LEU A 70 -0.03 33.18 1.84
CA LEU A 70 0.62 33.01 0.55
C LEU A 70 -0.37 33.35 -0.59
N PRO A 71 0.13 33.60 -1.83
CA PRO A 71 -0.72 33.88 -2.99
C PRO A 71 -1.76 32.77 -3.26
N ASP A 72 -1.40 31.51 -3.03
CA ASP A 72 -2.26 30.32 -3.15
C ASP A 72 -3.37 30.23 -2.06
N GLY A 73 -3.47 31.22 -1.18
CA GLY A 73 -4.44 31.25 -0.08
C GLY A 73 -4.07 30.37 1.12
N THR A 74 -2.95 29.63 1.08
CA THR A 74 -2.39 28.90 2.21
C THR A 74 -1.53 29.81 3.10
N PHE A 75 -0.87 29.24 4.11
CA PHE A 75 -0.09 30.01 5.08
C PHE A 75 1.34 29.46 5.19
N ALA A 76 2.35 30.32 5.23
CA ALA A 76 3.71 29.97 5.62
C ALA A 76 3.94 30.28 7.10
N ALA A 77 4.24 29.26 7.90
CA ALA A 77 4.50 29.44 9.34
C ALA A 77 5.81 30.18 9.59
N THR A 78 5.74 31.28 10.33
CA THR A 78 6.89 32.01 10.88
C THR A 78 7.15 31.66 12.35
N GLY A 79 6.15 31.10 13.03
CA GLY A 79 6.29 30.56 14.38
C GLY A 79 5.22 29.52 14.67
N THR A 80 5.59 28.45 15.35
CA THR A 80 4.67 27.38 15.76
C THR A 80 4.85 27.07 17.23
N LYS A 81 3.75 26.93 17.97
CA LYS A 81 3.77 26.51 19.38
C LYS A 81 2.63 25.53 19.62
N GLN A 82 2.99 24.29 19.93
CA GLN A 82 2.01 23.32 20.44
C GLN A 82 1.56 23.77 21.83
N ILE A 83 0.24 23.85 22.02
CA ILE A 83 -0.37 24.27 23.29
C ILE A 83 -0.72 23.04 24.12
N ARG A 84 -1.53 22.14 23.55
CA ARG A 84 -2.01 20.90 24.20
C ARG A 84 -2.49 19.91 23.13
N ARG A 85 -2.89 18.70 23.53
CA ARG A 85 -3.63 17.78 22.66
C ARG A 85 -5.11 17.85 22.96
N LEU A 86 -5.93 17.75 21.91
CA LEU A 86 -7.38 17.62 22.01
C LEU A 86 -7.81 16.22 21.55
N ARG A 87 -9.01 15.82 21.97
CA ARG A 87 -9.63 14.54 21.58
C ARG A 87 -10.58 14.67 20.39
N HIS A 88 -11.06 15.88 20.12
CA HIS A 88 -12.01 16.16 19.06
C HIS A 88 -11.66 17.42 18.26
N ALA A 89 -12.11 17.46 17.01
CA ALA A 89 -12.13 18.63 16.17
C ALA A 89 -13.45 18.71 15.38
N ARG A 90 -13.77 19.92 14.93
CA ARG A 90 -14.87 20.17 14.00
C ARG A 90 -14.27 20.62 12.68
N VAL A 91 -14.86 20.20 11.57
CA VAL A 91 -14.38 20.49 10.23
C VAL A 91 -15.55 20.88 9.34
N ARG A 92 -15.43 22.02 8.67
CA ARG A 92 -16.28 22.39 7.54
C ARG A 92 -15.50 22.11 6.27
N ALA A 93 -16.07 21.27 5.41
CA ALA A 93 -15.41 20.81 4.19
C ALA A 93 -16.44 20.41 3.14
N THR A 94 -15.98 20.25 1.90
CA THR A 94 -16.79 19.71 0.80
C THR A 94 -16.43 18.25 0.60
N VAL A 95 -17.44 17.39 0.46
CA VAL A 95 -17.26 15.96 0.21
C VAL A 95 -16.71 15.80 -1.20
N VAL A 96 -15.54 15.19 -1.28
CA VAL A 96 -14.91 14.81 -2.54
C VAL A 96 -15.51 13.49 -2.98
N LYS A 97 -15.36 12.45 -2.14
CA LYS A 97 -15.99 11.14 -2.37
C LYS A 97 -16.09 10.34 -1.07
N ARG A 98 -16.84 9.26 -1.15
CA ARG A 98 -16.85 8.19 -0.15
C ARG A 98 -16.32 6.90 -0.75
N ALA A 99 -15.40 6.23 -0.07
CA ALA A 99 -14.92 4.90 -0.47
C ALA A 99 -14.90 3.98 0.75
N GLY A 100 -15.87 3.05 0.82
CA GLY A 100 -16.05 2.17 1.98
C GLY A 100 -16.24 2.95 3.29
N GLN A 101 -15.31 2.76 4.23
CA GLN A 101 -15.27 3.47 5.53
C GLN A 101 -14.42 4.75 5.50
N LYS A 102 -14.03 5.26 4.32
CA LYS A 102 -13.28 6.51 4.19
C LYS A 102 -14.16 7.61 3.58
N LEU A 103 -14.16 8.77 4.22
CA LEU A 103 -14.75 10.00 3.71
C LEU A 103 -13.64 10.96 3.31
N TYR A 104 -13.54 11.28 2.03
CA TYR A 104 -12.57 12.21 1.48
C TYR A 104 -13.19 13.60 1.42
N LEU A 105 -12.47 14.57 1.99
CA LEU A 105 -12.92 15.93 2.21
C LEU A 105 -11.91 16.90 1.60
N SER A 106 -12.40 17.94 0.94
CA SER A 106 -11.62 19.08 0.48
C SER A 106 -11.94 20.29 1.35
N ALA A 107 -10.91 20.90 1.94
CA ALA A 107 -11.05 22.17 2.65
C ALA A 107 -9.68 22.85 2.85
N GLY A 108 -9.67 24.18 2.80
CA GLY A 108 -8.46 24.97 3.07
C GLY A 108 -7.32 24.66 2.11
N LYS A 109 -7.62 24.41 0.82
CA LYS A 109 -6.64 24.06 -0.22
C LYS A 109 -5.87 22.78 0.10
N SER A 110 -6.60 21.76 0.56
CA SER A 110 -6.06 20.44 0.87
C SER A 110 -7.17 19.39 0.86
N VAL A 111 -6.82 18.21 0.37
CA VAL A 111 -7.65 17.01 0.44
C VAL A 111 -7.14 16.11 1.57
N PHE A 112 -8.06 15.62 2.40
CA PHE A 112 -7.75 14.69 3.50
C PHE A 112 -8.89 13.71 3.73
N ALA A 113 -8.62 12.63 4.46
CA ALA A 113 -9.59 11.55 4.67
C ALA A 113 -9.87 11.31 6.15
N PHE A 114 -11.15 11.08 6.48
CA PHE A 114 -11.58 10.57 7.77
C PHE A 114 -12.02 9.11 7.66
N SER A 115 -11.75 8.33 8.70
CA SER A 115 -12.34 7.00 8.87
C SER A 115 -13.73 7.12 9.50
N LEU A 116 -14.77 6.66 8.82
CA LEU A 116 -16.13 6.61 9.33
C LEU A 116 -16.26 5.51 10.39
N ARG A 117 -16.95 5.80 11.50
CA ARG A 117 -17.45 4.76 12.41
C ARG A 117 -18.79 4.21 11.90
N ARG A 118 -19.10 2.94 12.20
CA ARG A 118 -20.39 2.31 11.84
C ARG A 118 -21.55 3.22 12.26
N GLY A 119 -22.40 3.59 11.29
CA GLY A 119 -23.60 4.42 11.50
C GLY A 119 -23.42 5.92 11.22
N ALA A 120 -22.19 6.43 11.08
CA ALA A 120 -21.92 7.86 10.92
C ALA A 120 -22.08 8.41 9.49
N ALA A 121 -22.94 7.82 8.65
CA ALA A 121 -23.02 8.23 7.24
C ALA A 121 -24.46 8.41 6.75
N ALA A 122 -24.86 9.69 6.66
CA ALA A 122 -25.89 10.12 5.73
C ALA A 122 -25.53 9.70 4.28
N LYS A 123 -26.50 9.73 3.36
CA LYS A 123 -26.27 9.58 1.91
C LYS A 123 -25.52 10.80 1.35
N LEU A 124 -24.26 10.96 1.75
CA LEU A 124 -23.39 12.03 1.26
C LEU A 124 -22.95 11.74 -0.17
N ARG A 125 -22.92 12.77 -1.01
CA ARG A 125 -22.45 12.74 -2.39
C ARG A 125 -21.28 13.70 -2.56
N ALA A 126 -20.56 13.57 -3.68
CA ALA A 126 -19.57 14.57 -4.06
C ALA A 126 -20.25 15.95 -4.16
N GLY A 127 -19.57 17.02 -3.77
CA GLY A 127 -20.13 18.39 -3.75
C GLY A 127 -20.89 18.74 -2.46
N ASP A 128 -21.29 17.76 -1.63
CA ASP A 128 -21.95 18.08 -0.36
C ASP A 128 -21.03 18.86 0.57
N ARG A 129 -21.44 20.05 0.97
CA ARG A 129 -20.80 20.77 2.08
C ARG A 129 -21.23 20.13 3.38
N VAL A 130 -20.26 19.81 4.22
CA VAL A 130 -20.50 19.11 5.48
C VAL A 130 -19.90 19.84 6.67
N HIS A 131 -20.55 19.68 7.81
CA HIS A 131 -19.96 19.88 9.12
C HIS A 131 -19.69 18.50 9.73
N ALA A 132 -18.42 18.12 9.78
CA ALA A 132 -17.96 16.87 10.35
C ALA A 132 -17.40 17.09 11.76
N SER A 133 -17.72 16.18 12.67
CA SER A 133 -17.05 16.05 13.96
C SER A 133 -16.09 14.87 13.91
N ALA A 134 -14.87 15.08 14.38
CA ALA A 134 -13.82 14.08 14.31
C ALA A 134 -13.18 13.82 15.67
N SER A 135 -12.86 12.56 15.97
CA SER A 135 -12.09 12.14 17.14
C SER A 135 -10.70 11.62 16.76
N PHE A 136 -9.73 11.90 17.63
CA PHE A 136 -8.34 11.51 17.42
C PHE A 136 -8.01 10.18 18.14
N GLY A 137 -7.56 9.18 17.38
CA GLY A 137 -6.94 7.95 17.90
C GLY A 137 -5.43 8.05 18.04
N LYS A 138 -4.76 6.93 18.31
CA LYS A 138 -3.28 6.87 18.45
C LYS A 138 -2.53 7.39 17.21
N ALA A 139 -3.12 7.25 16.02
CA ALA A 139 -2.59 7.82 14.76
C ALA A 139 -3.65 8.05 13.67
N ARG A 140 -4.95 7.99 14.01
CA ARG A 140 -6.06 8.04 13.04
C ARG A 140 -7.07 9.12 13.40
N LEU A 141 -7.72 9.64 12.37
CA LEU A 141 -8.83 10.58 12.52
C LEU A 141 -10.13 9.85 12.18
N PHE A 142 -11.02 9.75 13.16
CA PHE A 142 -12.32 9.12 13.00
C PHE A 142 -13.38 10.19 12.86
N CYS A 143 -14.28 10.05 11.89
CA CYS A 143 -15.49 10.85 11.80
C CYS A 143 -16.54 10.24 12.74
N ASP A 144 -16.91 10.98 13.78
CA ASP A 144 -17.93 10.57 14.75
C ASP A 144 -19.34 10.87 14.23
N ASP A 145 -19.50 12.02 13.57
CA ASP A 145 -20.77 12.50 13.00
C ASP A 145 -20.49 13.44 11.81
N VAL A 146 -21.37 13.43 10.82
CA VAL A 146 -21.27 14.29 9.64
C VAL A 146 -22.65 14.78 9.24
N LYS A 147 -22.80 16.10 9.17
CA LYS A 147 -24.06 16.76 8.80
C LYS A 147 -23.88 17.51 7.50
N PRO A 148 -24.68 17.22 6.45
CA PRO A 148 -24.73 18.09 5.29
C PRO A 148 -25.27 19.46 5.72
N ILE A 149 -24.60 20.52 5.28
CA ILE A 149 -24.95 21.92 5.52
C ILE A 149 -25.22 22.68 4.21
N GLY A 150 -25.05 22.01 3.08
CA GLY A 150 -25.32 22.54 1.75
C GLY A 150 -24.75 21.60 0.70
N HIS A 151 -24.85 22.03 -0.54
CA HIS A 151 -24.17 21.44 -1.69
C HIS A 151 -23.46 22.59 -2.42
N ASP A 152 -22.30 22.32 -2.97
CA ASP A 152 -21.61 23.16 -3.94
C ASP A 152 -21.64 22.40 -5.26
N ASP A 153 -22.19 23.05 -6.28
CA ASP A 153 -22.18 22.50 -7.64
C ASP A 153 -20.79 22.63 -8.28
N GLU A 154 -19.79 23.18 -7.59
CA GLU A 154 -18.40 23.30 -8.05
C GLU A 154 -17.42 22.73 -7.02
N LEU A 155 -16.36 22.09 -7.51
CA LEU A 155 -15.30 21.48 -6.71
C LEU A 155 -13.93 21.80 -7.32
N GLU A 156 -13.00 22.21 -6.48
CA GLU A 156 -11.58 22.30 -6.82
C GLU A 156 -10.92 20.92 -6.69
N LEU A 157 -10.26 20.49 -7.75
CA LEU A 157 -9.55 19.23 -7.87
C LEU A 157 -8.11 19.51 -8.28
N GLU A 158 -7.16 18.96 -7.53
CA GLU A 158 -5.75 18.97 -7.91
C GLU A 158 -5.36 17.52 -8.27
N GLY A 159 -4.65 17.30 -9.37
CA GLY A 159 -4.16 15.97 -9.74
C GLY A 159 -3.07 15.96 -10.81
N ILE A 160 -2.56 14.77 -11.11
CA ILE A 160 -1.60 14.55 -12.21
C ILE A 160 -2.38 14.23 -13.48
N TYR A 161 -2.16 15.00 -14.54
CA TYR A 161 -2.74 14.74 -15.84
C TYR A 161 -2.23 13.43 -16.45
N LEU A 162 -3.16 12.63 -16.99
CA LEU A 162 -2.88 11.31 -17.55
C LEU A 162 -3.08 11.28 -19.07
N SER A 163 -4.24 11.73 -19.52
CA SER A 163 -4.63 11.80 -20.93
C SER A 163 -5.90 12.61 -21.11
N THR A 164 -6.10 13.12 -22.33
CA THR A 164 -7.38 13.67 -22.80
C THR A 164 -7.85 12.82 -23.98
N GLU A 165 -9.00 12.19 -23.84
CA GLU A 165 -9.58 11.36 -24.90
C GLU A 165 -11.05 11.72 -25.10
N LYS A 166 -11.43 12.06 -26.34
CA LYS A 166 -12.82 12.37 -26.72
C LYS A 166 -13.48 13.41 -25.79
N GLY A 167 -12.75 14.49 -25.47
CA GLY A 167 -13.24 15.55 -24.60
C GLY A 167 -13.29 15.18 -23.11
N VAL A 168 -12.62 14.11 -22.67
CA VAL A 168 -12.56 13.73 -21.25
C VAL A 168 -11.13 13.76 -20.75
N LEU A 169 -10.88 14.65 -19.79
CA LEU A 169 -9.63 14.80 -19.06
C LEU A 169 -9.53 13.73 -17.97
N SER A 170 -8.47 12.93 -17.99
CA SER A 170 -8.18 11.91 -16.99
C SER A 170 -7.07 12.36 -16.04
N LEU A 171 -7.33 12.30 -14.74
CA LEU A 171 -6.46 12.81 -13.68
C LEU A 171 -6.22 11.77 -12.59
N ALA A 172 -4.99 11.64 -12.12
CA ALA A 172 -4.68 10.97 -10.87
C ALA A 172 -4.75 11.96 -9.71
N VAL A 173 -5.85 11.95 -8.97
CA VAL A 173 -6.07 12.85 -7.82
C VAL A 173 -5.66 12.15 -6.53
N HIS A 174 -4.82 12.80 -5.72
CA HIS A 174 -4.31 12.22 -4.47
C HIS A 174 -5.45 11.78 -3.52
N GLY A 175 -5.36 10.55 -3.00
CA GLY A 175 -6.39 9.94 -2.14
C GLY A 175 -7.71 9.59 -2.87
N ARG A 176 -7.97 10.17 -4.05
CA ARG A 176 -9.12 9.83 -4.88
C ARG A 176 -8.82 8.76 -5.91
N GLY A 177 -7.59 8.65 -6.38
CA GLY A 177 -7.26 7.82 -7.54
C GLY A 177 -7.71 8.52 -8.82
N LEU A 178 -8.12 7.73 -9.81
CA LEU A 178 -8.50 8.24 -11.12
C LEU A 178 -9.79 9.08 -11.06
N VAL A 179 -9.75 10.28 -11.64
CA VAL A 179 -10.87 11.20 -11.81
C VAL A 179 -11.00 11.56 -13.28
N LYS A 180 -12.25 11.61 -13.76
CA LYS A 180 -12.58 12.06 -15.11
C LYS A 180 -13.33 13.36 -15.05
N VAL A 181 -12.93 14.30 -15.89
CA VAL A 181 -13.55 15.62 -16.02
C VAL A 181 -13.89 15.83 -17.49
N THR A 182 -15.18 15.99 -17.79
CA THR A 182 -15.65 16.32 -19.13
C THR A 182 -15.21 17.73 -19.47
N VAL A 183 -14.52 17.91 -20.59
CA VAL A 183 -14.12 19.21 -21.12
C VAL A 183 -15.25 19.70 -22.02
N PRO A 184 -15.86 20.87 -21.73
CA PRO A 184 -16.86 21.46 -22.61
C PRO A 184 -16.33 21.67 -24.03
N ASP A 185 -17.17 21.50 -25.06
CA ASP A 185 -16.77 21.64 -26.47
C ASP A 185 -16.22 23.05 -26.80
N ASP A 186 -16.59 24.05 -26.02
CA ASP A 186 -16.16 25.46 -26.13
C ASP A 186 -14.96 25.81 -25.23
N PHE A 187 -14.41 24.85 -24.49
CA PHE A 187 -13.27 25.06 -23.61
C PHE A 187 -11.94 24.77 -24.34
N ASP A 188 -11.11 25.81 -24.49
CA ASP A 188 -9.75 25.66 -25.03
C ASP A 188 -8.81 25.08 -23.95
N LEU A 189 -8.59 23.76 -24.00
CA LEU A 189 -7.67 23.08 -23.10
C LEU A 189 -6.22 23.47 -23.45
N PRO A 190 -5.39 23.91 -22.48
CA PRO A 190 -3.96 24.14 -22.73
C PRO A 190 -3.26 22.84 -23.15
N GLU A 191 -2.07 22.95 -23.75
CA GLU A 191 -1.24 21.77 -24.02
C GLU A 191 -0.82 21.13 -22.69
N LEU A 192 -1.15 19.85 -22.52
CA LEU A 192 -0.85 19.07 -21.32
C LEU A 192 -0.06 17.82 -21.73
N ALA A 193 1.03 17.54 -21.03
CA ALA A 193 1.81 16.31 -21.17
C ALA A 193 1.48 15.35 -20.02
N PRO A 194 1.31 14.03 -20.27
CA PRO A 194 1.11 13.06 -19.21
C PRO A 194 2.19 13.20 -18.13
N GLY A 195 1.77 13.38 -16.88
CA GLY A 195 2.66 13.71 -15.77
C GLY A 195 2.52 15.13 -15.23
N ASP A 196 1.97 16.06 -16.00
CA ASP A 196 1.79 17.46 -15.57
C ASP A 196 0.90 17.55 -14.32
N GLU A 197 1.30 18.34 -13.34
CA GLU A 197 0.48 18.72 -12.19
C GLU A 197 -0.51 19.81 -12.59
N VAL A 198 -1.80 19.51 -12.44
CA VAL A 198 -2.88 20.45 -12.80
C VAL A 198 -3.82 20.68 -11.63
N SER A 199 -4.23 21.94 -11.48
CA SER A 199 -5.29 22.36 -10.59
C SER A 199 -6.48 22.79 -11.42
N LEU A 200 -7.69 22.31 -11.10
CA LEU A 200 -8.87 22.64 -11.86
C LEU A 200 -10.07 22.90 -10.98
N HIS A 201 -10.99 23.71 -11.49
CA HIS A 201 -12.34 23.83 -10.99
C HIS A 201 -13.27 23.03 -11.89
N ALA A 202 -14.12 22.21 -11.30
CA ALA A 202 -15.12 21.45 -12.03
C ALA A 202 -16.50 21.57 -11.40
N THR A 203 -17.52 21.65 -12.25
CA THR A 203 -18.91 21.47 -11.85
C THR A 203 -19.13 20.01 -11.44
N VAL A 204 -19.81 19.75 -10.33
CA VAL A 204 -20.25 18.44 -9.89
C VAL A 204 -21.66 18.20 -10.42
N GLU A 205 -21.80 17.27 -11.35
CA GLU A 205 -23.08 16.95 -11.95
C GLU A 205 -23.97 16.12 -11.00
N PRO A 206 -25.30 16.07 -11.21
CA PRO A 206 -26.21 15.31 -10.34
C PRO A 206 -25.90 13.81 -10.21
N ASP A 207 -25.21 13.24 -11.20
CA ASP A 207 -24.74 11.85 -11.22
C ASP A 207 -23.36 11.65 -10.56
N GLY A 208 -22.73 12.73 -10.12
CA GLY A 208 -21.40 12.76 -9.49
C GLY A 208 -20.24 12.80 -10.48
N SER A 209 -20.50 12.98 -11.77
CA SER A 209 -19.48 13.31 -12.78
C SER A 209 -19.02 14.76 -12.63
N PHE A 210 -17.92 15.09 -13.31
CA PHE A 210 -17.30 16.41 -13.25
C PHE A 210 -17.27 17.04 -14.64
N THR A 211 -17.64 18.31 -14.75
CA THR A 211 -17.51 19.11 -15.97
C THR A 211 -16.50 20.23 -15.73
N LEU A 212 -15.52 20.41 -16.59
CA LEU A 212 -14.44 21.37 -16.41
C LEU A 212 -14.97 22.81 -16.48
N VAL A 213 -14.57 23.63 -15.52
CA VAL A 213 -14.86 25.07 -15.48
C VAL A 213 -13.59 25.87 -15.78
N SER A 214 -12.47 25.50 -15.14
CA SER A 214 -11.17 26.09 -15.40
C SER A 214 -10.06 25.10 -15.09
N LEU A 215 -8.92 25.23 -15.76
CA LEU A 215 -7.72 24.43 -15.55
C LEU A 215 -6.50 25.33 -15.53
N ASP A 216 -5.61 25.07 -14.59
CA ASP A 216 -4.30 25.67 -14.47
C ASP A 216 -3.24 24.56 -14.53
N ASN A 217 -2.22 24.73 -15.38
CA ASN A 217 -1.10 23.79 -15.49
C ASN A 217 0.08 24.36 -14.71
N GLU A 218 0.38 23.76 -13.56
CA GLU A 218 1.39 24.27 -12.65
C GLU A 218 2.82 24.04 -13.17
N ASP A 219 3.01 23.15 -14.14
CA ASP A 219 4.31 22.84 -14.76
C ASP A 219 4.62 23.69 -16.01
N ALA A 220 3.63 24.41 -16.55
CA ALA A 220 3.79 25.25 -17.72
C ALA A 220 4.40 26.62 -17.36
N SER A 221 5.71 26.68 -17.08
CA SER A 221 6.44 27.95 -16.98
C SER A 221 7.69 28.01 -17.87
N ASN A 222 7.57 28.76 -18.95
CA ASN A 222 8.68 29.37 -19.65
C ASN A 222 8.70 30.87 -19.24
N ASP A 223 9.89 31.36 -18.91
CA ASP A 223 10.29 32.77 -18.75
C ASP A 223 9.58 33.70 -17.72
N GLY A 224 10.26 33.91 -16.57
CA GLY A 224 10.29 35.22 -15.91
C GLY A 224 10.05 35.24 -14.39
N THR A 225 11.14 35.35 -13.62
CA THR A 225 11.20 35.73 -12.19
C THR A 225 10.50 34.83 -11.17
N GLY A 226 11.20 33.77 -10.77
CA GLY A 226 11.36 33.34 -9.37
C GLY A 226 10.12 33.35 -8.47
N GLY A 227 9.20 32.42 -8.71
CA GLY A 227 8.16 31.99 -7.78
C GLY A 227 7.92 30.51 -7.98
N ASP A 228 8.64 29.68 -7.22
CA ASP A 228 8.43 28.24 -7.08
C ASP A 228 7.09 28.00 -6.37
N ASP A 229 6.00 28.17 -7.13
CA ASP A 229 4.61 28.21 -6.64
C ASP A 229 3.80 26.93 -7.00
N GLY A 230 4.41 25.92 -7.63
CA GLY A 230 3.79 24.61 -7.84
C GLY A 230 3.64 23.82 -6.54
N VAL A 231 2.51 23.11 -6.38
CA VAL A 231 2.19 22.37 -5.15
C VAL A 231 2.74 20.95 -5.05
N ASP A 232 3.63 20.50 -5.92
CA ASP A 232 4.41 19.24 -5.80
C ASP A 232 3.60 18.07 -5.18
N MET A 233 2.78 17.40 -6.00
CA MET A 233 1.95 16.21 -5.72
C MET A 233 2.75 14.97 -5.32
N GLY A 234 2.84 14.68 -4.04
CA GLY A 234 3.65 13.57 -3.52
C GLY A 234 2.93 12.26 -3.66
N ASP A 235 3.46 11.19 -4.25
CA ASP A 235 4.82 10.89 -4.72
C ASP A 235 4.66 10.32 -6.12
N ASN A 236 4.12 11.14 -7.04
CA ASN A 236 3.70 10.73 -8.38
C ASN A 236 2.77 9.49 -8.39
N TYR A 237 2.17 9.12 -7.26
CA TYR A 237 1.42 7.88 -7.14
C TYR A 237 -0.09 8.07 -7.15
N PHE A 238 -0.78 7.11 -7.75
CA PHE A 238 -2.20 6.91 -7.56
C PHE A 238 -2.48 5.51 -7.04
N THR A 239 -3.67 5.32 -6.47
CA THR A 239 -4.17 3.99 -6.08
C THR A 239 -5.57 3.80 -6.62
N VAL A 240 -5.82 2.65 -7.25
CA VAL A 240 -7.13 2.24 -7.73
C VAL A 240 -7.52 0.90 -7.10
N THR A 241 -8.81 0.69 -6.98
CA THR A 241 -9.39 -0.59 -6.55
C THR A 241 -10.26 -1.09 -7.69
N GLY A 242 -10.06 -2.33 -8.11
CA GLY A 242 -10.76 -2.88 -9.26
C GLY A 242 -10.51 -4.37 -9.42
N VAL A 243 -10.73 -4.87 -10.63
CA VAL A 243 -10.51 -6.28 -11.01
C VAL A 243 -9.38 -6.33 -12.01
N VAL A 244 -8.40 -7.22 -11.81
CA VAL A 244 -7.30 -7.41 -12.77
C VAL A 244 -7.90 -7.76 -14.14
N ALA A 245 -7.66 -6.92 -15.14
CA ALA A 245 -8.10 -7.15 -16.51
C ALA A 245 -7.07 -7.98 -17.28
N SER A 246 -5.78 -7.68 -17.10
CA SER A 246 -4.68 -8.45 -17.66
C SER A 246 -3.40 -8.24 -16.85
N LEU A 247 -2.49 -9.21 -16.93
CA LEU A 247 -1.18 -9.13 -16.29
C LEU A 247 -0.12 -9.83 -17.16
N SER A 248 1.06 -9.23 -17.22
CA SER A 248 2.26 -9.73 -17.88
C SER A 248 3.50 -9.39 -17.05
N SER A 249 4.67 -9.85 -17.48
CA SER A 249 5.95 -9.49 -16.84
C SER A 249 6.30 -8.00 -16.97
N THR A 250 5.61 -7.25 -17.84
CA THR A 250 5.91 -5.84 -18.12
C THR A 250 4.78 -4.89 -17.79
N THR A 251 3.55 -5.39 -17.63
CA THR A 251 2.36 -4.55 -17.45
C THR A 251 1.32 -5.26 -16.61
N VAL A 252 0.67 -4.54 -15.70
CA VAL A 252 -0.58 -4.95 -15.06
C VAL A 252 -1.68 -3.96 -15.44
N SER A 253 -2.89 -4.47 -15.65
CA SER A 253 -4.06 -3.64 -15.91
C SER A 253 -5.24 -4.04 -15.03
N VAL A 254 -5.97 -3.04 -14.54
CA VAL A 254 -7.07 -3.20 -13.58
C VAL A 254 -8.30 -2.46 -14.09
N THR A 255 -9.39 -3.18 -14.35
CA THR A 255 -10.71 -2.61 -14.62
C THR A 255 -11.26 -2.01 -13.34
N VAL A 256 -11.60 -0.73 -13.39
CA VAL A 256 -12.19 0.01 -12.27
C VAL A 256 -13.66 0.27 -12.59
N GLU A 257 -14.54 0.11 -11.60
CA GLU A 257 -15.96 0.38 -11.75
C GLU A 257 -16.17 1.83 -12.23
N GLY A 258 -17.02 2.02 -13.26
CA GLY A 258 -17.23 3.32 -13.90
C GLY A 258 -16.16 3.73 -14.90
N HIS A 259 -15.23 2.85 -15.28
CA HIS A 259 -14.20 3.12 -16.27
C HIS A 259 -14.31 2.22 -17.52
N PRO A 260 -14.37 2.80 -18.75
CA PRO A 260 -14.49 2.03 -19.99
C PRO A 260 -13.21 1.24 -20.34
N GLU A 261 -12.04 1.69 -19.88
CA GLU A 261 -10.75 1.03 -20.15
C GLU A 261 -10.02 0.56 -18.86
N PRO A 262 -9.16 -0.46 -18.90
CA PRO A 262 -8.37 -0.82 -17.72
C PRO A 262 -7.29 0.22 -17.38
N VAL A 263 -7.10 0.53 -16.11
CA VAL A 263 -5.99 1.36 -15.61
C VAL A 263 -4.70 0.53 -15.67
N ARG A 264 -3.62 1.08 -16.24
CA ARG A 264 -2.39 0.32 -16.54
C ARG A 264 -1.17 0.86 -15.82
N CYS A 265 -0.31 -0.05 -15.39
CA CYS A 265 0.99 0.28 -14.80
C CYS A 265 2.07 -0.67 -15.32
N ALA A 266 3.24 -0.12 -15.64
CA ALA A 266 4.43 -0.87 -16.03
C ALA A 266 4.96 -1.65 -14.83
N VAL A 267 5.28 -2.92 -15.02
CA VAL A 267 5.82 -3.79 -13.98
C VAL A 267 7.34 -3.68 -14.02
N PRO A 268 8.01 -3.30 -12.91
CA PRO A 268 9.48 -3.33 -12.86
C PRO A 268 10.03 -4.74 -13.13
N PRO A 269 11.21 -4.89 -13.75
CA PRO A 269 11.79 -6.21 -14.03
C PRO A 269 12.00 -7.08 -12.80
N SER A 270 12.16 -6.47 -11.62
CA SER A 270 12.33 -7.15 -10.33
C SER A 270 11.01 -7.58 -9.67
N VAL A 271 9.87 -7.25 -10.25
CA VAL A 271 8.54 -7.54 -9.68
C VAL A 271 7.96 -8.76 -10.38
N HIS A 272 7.75 -9.83 -9.60
CA HIS A 272 7.01 -11.01 -10.04
C HIS A 272 5.55 -10.88 -9.65
N LEU A 273 4.65 -11.11 -10.61
CA LEU A 273 3.19 -11.09 -10.38
C LEU A 273 2.62 -12.49 -10.11
N SER A 274 3.46 -13.46 -9.73
CA SER A 274 3.03 -14.79 -9.31
C SER A 274 2.04 -14.66 -8.14
N GLY A 275 0.91 -15.38 -8.22
CA GLY A 275 -0.17 -15.29 -7.24
C GLY A 275 -1.28 -14.28 -7.59
N PHE A 276 -1.18 -13.58 -8.72
CA PHE A 276 -2.27 -12.78 -9.27
C PHE A 276 -2.82 -13.38 -10.57
N ALA A 277 -4.14 -13.32 -10.74
CA ALA A 277 -4.82 -13.78 -11.95
C ALA A 277 -5.77 -12.71 -12.51
N ALA A 278 -6.00 -12.75 -13.83
CA ALA A 278 -7.09 -11.98 -14.44
C ALA A 278 -8.43 -12.38 -13.80
N GLY A 279 -9.29 -11.39 -13.55
CA GLY A 279 -10.54 -11.57 -12.81
C GLY A 279 -10.42 -11.40 -11.28
N GLN A 280 -9.21 -11.25 -10.73
CA GLN A 280 -9.02 -11.09 -9.28
C GLN A 280 -9.27 -9.64 -8.81
N PRO A 281 -10.02 -9.42 -7.72
CA PRO A 281 -10.18 -8.09 -7.14
C PRO A 281 -8.90 -7.66 -6.43
N VAL A 282 -8.42 -6.45 -6.73
CA VAL A 282 -7.14 -5.91 -6.25
C VAL A 282 -7.22 -4.44 -5.88
N GLU A 283 -6.31 -4.03 -5.00
CA GLU A 283 -5.84 -2.65 -4.87
C GLU A 283 -4.49 -2.52 -5.58
N MET A 284 -4.41 -1.63 -6.57
CA MET A 284 -3.21 -1.35 -7.35
C MET A 284 -2.75 0.07 -7.10
N SER A 285 -1.49 0.26 -6.71
CA SER A 285 -0.86 1.58 -6.63
C SER A 285 0.31 1.69 -7.60
N CYS A 286 0.39 2.82 -8.28
CA CYS A 286 1.39 3.06 -9.31
C CYS A 286 1.98 4.45 -9.13
N ASN A 287 3.27 4.59 -9.44
CA ASN A 287 4.06 5.81 -9.33
C ASN A 287 4.50 6.26 -10.73
N PHE A 288 4.28 7.53 -11.07
CA PHE A 288 4.74 8.14 -12.31
C PHE A 288 6.25 8.44 -12.24
N THR A 289 7.03 7.71 -13.02
CA THR A 289 8.48 7.89 -13.11
C THR A 289 8.91 7.62 -14.54
N ASP A 290 9.85 8.41 -15.05
CA ASP A 290 10.35 8.32 -16.42
C ASP A 290 9.23 8.39 -17.48
N GLY A 291 8.25 9.28 -17.29
CA GLY A 291 7.16 9.49 -18.26
C GLY A 291 6.10 8.37 -18.29
N ARG A 292 6.08 7.45 -17.31
CA ARG A 292 5.10 6.36 -17.25
C ARG A 292 4.73 5.98 -15.82
N PHE A 293 3.55 5.40 -15.64
CA PHE A 293 3.16 4.79 -14.37
C PHE A 293 3.82 3.43 -14.18
N VAL A 294 4.57 3.29 -13.09
CA VAL A 294 5.27 2.07 -12.68
C VAL A 294 4.60 1.50 -11.43
N LEU A 295 4.32 0.21 -11.46
CA LEU A 295 3.68 -0.52 -10.37
C LEU A 295 4.56 -0.47 -9.12
N VAL A 296 4.02 0.05 -8.02
CA VAL A 296 4.69 0.05 -6.71
C VAL A 296 3.99 -0.86 -5.70
N LYS A 297 2.72 -1.20 -5.94
CA LYS A 297 1.95 -2.07 -5.06
C LYS A 297 0.81 -2.73 -5.84
N LEU A 298 0.64 -4.03 -5.64
CA LEU A 298 -0.54 -4.78 -6.07
C LEU A 298 -0.93 -5.70 -4.91
N ARG A 299 -2.17 -5.59 -4.42
CA ARG A 299 -2.65 -6.43 -3.32
C ARG A 299 -4.01 -7.01 -3.64
N PRO A 300 -4.29 -8.28 -3.30
CA PRO A 300 -5.64 -8.82 -3.34
C PRO A 300 -6.53 -7.97 -2.43
N LYS A 301 -7.76 -7.69 -2.89
CA LYS A 301 -8.78 -7.05 -2.06
C LYS A 301 -9.50 -8.11 -1.22
N ALA A 302 -8.74 -8.95 -0.50
CA ALA A 302 -9.29 -9.71 0.63
C ALA A 302 -9.40 -8.76 1.82
N GLY A 303 -10.37 -8.96 2.72
CA GLY A 303 -10.66 -8.05 3.83
C GLY A 303 -9.39 -7.52 4.52
N ASP A 304 -9.31 -6.21 4.76
CA ASP A 304 -8.13 -5.55 5.34
C ASP A 304 -7.61 -6.36 6.55
N PRO A 305 -6.39 -6.93 6.49
CA PRO A 305 -5.80 -7.53 7.68
C PRO A 305 -5.50 -6.41 8.68
N PRO A 306 -5.69 -6.65 10.00
CA PRO A 306 -5.53 -5.64 11.03
C PRO A 306 -4.13 -5.02 10.98
N ASP A 307 -4.11 -3.70 10.82
CA ASP A 307 -2.89 -2.89 10.78
C ASP A 307 -2.07 -3.01 12.07
N GLY A 308 -0.81 -3.43 11.96
CA GLY A 308 0.25 -3.01 12.88
C GLY A 308 1.24 -4.06 13.39
N GLY A 309 1.06 -5.34 13.08
CA GLY A 309 2.09 -6.35 13.33
C GLY A 309 3.15 -6.34 12.25
N ASP A 310 4.37 -6.73 12.60
CA ASP A 310 5.53 -7.10 11.76
C ASP A 310 5.26 -8.18 10.70
N GLY A 311 3.99 -8.46 10.37
CA GLY A 311 3.59 -9.15 9.16
C GLY A 311 4.04 -10.60 9.08
N SER A 312 4.50 -11.22 10.16
CA SER A 312 4.71 -12.66 10.18
C SER A 312 3.36 -13.38 10.36
N ILE A 313 3.21 -14.49 9.67
CA ILE A 313 2.23 -15.53 9.97
C ILE A 313 2.99 -16.62 10.70
N ASP A 314 2.43 -17.10 11.79
CA ASP A 314 2.89 -18.25 12.54
C ASP A 314 1.63 -19.03 12.96
N LEU A 315 1.46 -20.24 12.42
CA LEU A 315 0.29 -21.07 12.69
C LEU A 315 0.53 -22.56 12.45
N GLU A 316 -0.32 -23.38 13.05
CA GLU A 316 -0.36 -24.83 12.85
C GLU A 316 -1.51 -25.24 11.92
N GLY A 317 -1.26 -26.24 11.07
CA GLY A 317 -2.27 -26.75 10.15
C GLY A 317 -1.82 -27.93 9.31
N SER A 318 -2.68 -28.42 8.42
CA SER A 318 -2.35 -29.52 7.50
C SER A 318 -1.98 -28.99 6.12
N ILE A 319 -0.91 -29.49 5.51
CA ILE A 319 -0.55 -29.14 4.13
C ILE A 319 -1.67 -29.57 3.18
N THR A 320 -2.21 -28.64 2.39
CA THR A 320 -3.24 -28.90 1.37
C THR A 320 -2.79 -28.60 -0.05
N GLY A 321 -1.64 -27.96 -0.21
CA GLY A 321 -1.00 -27.73 -1.50
C GLY A 321 0.51 -27.58 -1.32
N LEU A 322 1.27 -28.26 -2.17
CA LEU A 322 2.72 -28.29 -2.13
C LEU A 322 3.25 -28.33 -3.57
N ASP A 323 4.05 -27.34 -3.94
CA ASP A 323 4.71 -27.29 -5.25
C ASP A 323 6.08 -26.62 -5.16
N SER A 324 6.76 -26.45 -6.30
CA SER A 324 8.12 -25.89 -6.37
C SER A 324 8.21 -24.39 -6.06
N VAL A 325 7.09 -23.68 -5.91
CA VAL A 325 7.03 -22.22 -5.72
C VAL A 325 6.18 -21.78 -4.54
N SER A 326 5.31 -22.63 -4.00
CA SER A 326 4.46 -22.33 -2.85
C SER A 326 4.12 -23.55 -1.99
N VAL A 327 3.79 -23.27 -0.72
CA VAL A 327 3.15 -24.20 0.22
C VAL A 327 1.85 -23.58 0.73
N THR A 328 0.81 -24.39 0.86
CA THR A 328 -0.50 -24.00 1.39
C THR A 328 -0.91 -24.91 2.53
N VAL A 329 -1.20 -24.32 3.69
CA VAL A 329 -1.57 -25.01 4.93
C VAL A 329 -2.99 -24.63 5.31
N ALA A 330 -3.86 -25.62 5.53
CA ALA A 330 -5.19 -25.42 6.09
C ALA A 330 -5.10 -25.32 7.61
N VAL A 331 -5.59 -24.21 8.17
CA VAL A 331 -5.42 -23.87 9.59
C VAL A 331 -6.29 -24.77 10.46
N THR A 332 -5.71 -25.38 11.50
CA THR A 332 -6.49 -26.14 12.48
C THR A 332 -7.18 -25.16 13.42
N ALA A 333 -8.50 -25.26 13.59
CA ALA A 333 -9.38 -24.24 14.22
C ALA A 333 -9.16 -23.94 15.73
N GLN A 334 -7.98 -24.23 16.29
CA GLN A 334 -7.71 -24.14 17.73
C GLN A 334 -6.84 -22.94 18.18
N THR A 335 -6.21 -22.20 17.27
CA THR A 335 -5.44 -21.00 17.64
C THR A 335 -6.34 -19.76 17.65
N GLU A 336 -6.32 -18.98 18.75
CA GLU A 336 -7.05 -17.69 18.86
C GLU A 336 -6.69 -16.68 17.75
N VAL A 337 -5.58 -16.93 17.04
CA VAL A 337 -5.10 -16.24 15.83
C VAL A 337 -6.02 -16.44 14.62
N ALA A 338 -6.84 -17.50 14.59
CA ALA A 338 -7.86 -17.73 13.55
C ALA A 338 -8.85 -16.56 13.39
N SER A 339 -8.99 -15.72 14.43
CA SER A 339 -9.80 -14.51 14.43
C SER A 339 -9.29 -13.39 13.50
N LEU A 340 -8.06 -13.49 12.97
CA LEU A 340 -7.41 -12.46 12.13
C LEU A 340 -7.34 -12.83 10.63
N MET A 341 -7.61 -14.10 10.28
CA MET A 341 -7.59 -14.64 8.90
C MET A 341 -8.98 -15.12 8.43
N HIS A 342 -10.04 -14.60 9.04
CA HIS A 342 -11.43 -15.11 9.06
C HIS A 342 -12.19 -15.32 7.73
N GLU A 343 -11.54 -15.24 6.56
CA GLU A 343 -12.19 -15.60 5.29
C GLU A 343 -11.51 -16.73 4.52
N ASN A 344 -10.27 -17.10 4.85
CA ASN A 344 -9.61 -18.25 4.24
C ASN A 344 -9.05 -19.14 5.34
N GLU A 345 -9.63 -20.33 5.48
CA GLU A 345 -9.16 -21.42 6.36
C GLU A 345 -7.77 -21.96 5.94
N LYS A 346 -6.98 -21.16 5.21
CA LYS A 346 -5.72 -21.54 4.57
C LYS A 346 -4.74 -20.37 4.59
N ALA A 347 -3.46 -20.68 4.83
CA ALA A 347 -2.33 -19.80 4.62
C ALA A 347 -1.47 -20.32 3.47
N THR A 348 -1.03 -19.42 2.58
CA THR A 348 -0.16 -19.75 1.46
C THR A 348 1.08 -18.88 1.49
N CYS A 349 2.25 -19.50 1.36
CA CYS A 349 3.53 -18.82 1.39
C CYS A 349 4.38 -19.23 0.19
N ALA A 350 5.03 -18.25 -0.43
CA ALA A 350 5.94 -18.47 -1.54
C ALA A 350 7.30 -18.98 -1.03
N LEU A 351 7.91 -19.91 -1.74
CA LEU A 351 9.26 -20.36 -1.44
C LEU A 351 10.31 -19.32 -1.86
N GLN A 352 11.43 -19.33 -1.14
CA GLN A 352 12.67 -18.66 -1.48
C GLN A 352 13.52 -19.53 -2.41
N ALA A 353 14.45 -18.89 -3.13
CA ALA A 353 15.38 -19.62 -3.97
C ALA A 353 16.22 -20.59 -3.13
N GLY A 354 16.25 -21.87 -3.53
CA GLY A 354 17.02 -22.92 -2.87
C GLY A 354 16.29 -23.68 -1.77
N GLN A 355 15.09 -23.26 -1.37
CA GLN A 355 14.23 -24.05 -0.48
C GLN A 355 13.70 -25.28 -1.21
N ASP A 356 13.71 -26.43 -0.53
CA ASP A 356 13.30 -27.71 -1.10
C ASP A 356 12.40 -28.47 -0.13
N LEU A 357 11.14 -28.64 -0.53
CA LEU A 357 10.09 -29.20 0.34
C LEU A 357 9.94 -30.72 0.21
N ARG A 358 10.94 -31.44 -0.34
CA ARG A 358 10.84 -32.90 -0.52
C ARG A 358 10.67 -33.71 0.77
N GLY A 359 10.97 -33.11 1.92
CA GLY A 359 10.73 -33.70 3.25
C GLY A 359 9.28 -33.64 3.72
N PHE A 360 8.41 -32.95 2.98
CA PHE A 360 7.00 -32.72 3.34
C PHE A 360 6.06 -33.32 2.30
N ALA A 361 4.86 -33.70 2.73
CA ALA A 361 3.78 -34.22 1.91
C ALA A 361 2.45 -33.49 2.14
N VAL A 362 1.54 -33.57 1.17
CA VAL A 362 0.15 -33.13 1.37
C VAL A 362 -0.50 -34.00 2.43
N GLY A 363 -1.09 -33.38 3.44
CA GLY A 363 -1.68 -34.05 4.60
C GLY A 363 -0.85 -33.91 5.88
N ASP A 364 0.44 -33.58 5.77
CA ASP A 364 1.31 -33.41 6.94
C ASP A 364 0.79 -32.31 7.85
N LEU A 365 0.79 -32.57 9.16
CA LEU A 365 0.57 -31.56 10.18
C LEU A 365 1.86 -30.78 10.39
N VAL A 366 1.80 -29.46 10.19
CA VAL A 366 2.96 -28.57 10.20
C VAL A 366 2.68 -27.29 10.98
N GLU A 367 3.73 -26.73 11.54
CA GLU A 367 3.85 -25.32 11.91
C GLU A 367 4.45 -24.56 10.72
N ILE A 368 3.81 -23.48 10.29
CA ILE A 368 4.23 -22.67 9.16
C ILE A 368 4.50 -21.23 9.60
N GLU A 369 5.71 -20.76 9.31
CA GLU A 369 6.14 -19.39 9.53
C GLU A 369 6.38 -18.67 8.20
N CYS A 370 5.78 -17.49 8.05
CA CYS A 370 5.95 -16.70 6.83
C CYS A 370 6.04 -15.21 7.09
N ASP A 371 7.02 -14.57 6.48
CA ASP A 371 7.19 -13.12 6.53
C ASP A 371 6.45 -12.42 5.39
N ARG A 372 5.68 -11.39 5.74
CA ARG A 372 5.09 -10.49 4.75
C ARG A 372 6.15 -9.59 4.12
N LYS A 373 6.22 -9.62 2.79
CA LYS A 373 7.07 -8.70 2.01
C LYS A 373 6.32 -7.41 1.64
N PRO A 374 7.01 -6.32 1.23
CA PRO A 374 6.39 -5.00 0.98
C PRO A 374 5.20 -5.01 0.00
N LEU A 375 5.22 -5.92 -0.99
CA LEU A 375 4.15 -6.11 -1.97
C LEU A 375 2.94 -6.86 -1.41
N GLY A 376 3.01 -7.38 -0.18
CA GLY A 376 1.90 -8.00 0.53
C GLY A 376 1.75 -9.51 0.32
N HIS A 377 2.68 -10.17 -0.37
CA HIS A 377 2.79 -11.63 -0.37
C HIS A 377 3.58 -12.10 0.85
N TYR A 378 3.32 -13.34 1.28
CA TYR A 378 4.03 -14.02 2.35
C TYR A 378 5.11 -14.92 1.76
N VAL A 379 6.30 -14.88 2.34
CA VAL A 379 7.44 -15.73 1.96
C VAL A 379 7.73 -16.66 3.11
N LEU A 380 7.89 -17.94 2.80
CA LEU A 380 8.17 -18.98 3.77
C LEU A 380 9.52 -18.72 4.47
N THR A 381 9.51 -18.64 5.79
CA THR A 381 10.69 -18.51 6.65
C THR A 381 10.91 -19.74 7.51
N GLY A 382 9.85 -20.48 7.81
CA GLY A 382 9.90 -21.73 8.55
C GLY A 382 8.77 -22.67 8.14
N LEU A 383 9.07 -23.96 8.09
CA LEU A 383 8.09 -25.04 7.96
C LEU A 383 8.58 -26.24 8.75
N THR A 384 7.84 -26.65 9.78
CA THR A 384 8.27 -27.71 10.69
C THR A 384 7.16 -28.75 10.87
N SER A 385 7.51 -30.02 10.81
CA SER A 385 6.66 -31.18 11.08
C SER A 385 7.37 -32.11 12.08
N ALA A 386 6.75 -33.23 12.43
CA ALA A 386 7.39 -34.25 13.26
C ALA A 386 8.60 -34.91 12.56
N ASN A 387 8.63 -34.89 11.22
CA ASN A 387 9.54 -35.67 10.39
C ASN A 387 10.43 -34.79 9.49
N ALA A 388 10.21 -33.48 9.47
CA ALA A 388 10.96 -32.57 8.62
C ALA A 388 10.97 -31.16 9.19
N SER A 389 12.03 -30.43 8.92
CA SER A 389 12.15 -29.03 9.27
C SER A 389 12.87 -28.28 8.17
N LEU A 390 12.36 -27.08 7.89
CA LEU A 390 12.96 -26.06 7.06
C LEU A 390 12.94 -24.78 7.87
N GLU A 391 14.11 -24.30 8.28
CA GLU A 391 14.23 -23.08 9.06
C GLU A 391 15.28 -22.16 8.44
N TYR A 392 14.94 -20.88 8.33
CA TYR A 392 15.87 -19.85 7.88
C TYR A 392 16.47 -19.11 9.09
N GLY A 393 17.61 -19.59 9.59
CA GLY A 393 18.29 -19.05 10.78
C GLY A 393 19.68 -18.51 10.47
N GLU A 394 20.07 -17.39 11.08
CA GLU A 394 21.42 -16.78 10.98
C GLU A 394 21.96 -16.59 9.53
N GLY A 395 21.06 -16.41 8.55
CA GLY A 395 21.41 -16.26 7.14
C GLY A 395 21.83 -17.57 6.45
N ARG A 396 21.53 -18.72 7.06
CA ARG A 396 21.68 -20.06 6.47
C ARG A 396 20.36 -20.81 6.53
N LEU A 397 20.15 -21.62 5.51
CA LEU A 397 19.01 -22.53 5.42
C LEU A 397 19.40 -23.82 6.14
N ALA A 398 18.70 -24.13 7.23
CA ALA A 398 18.83 -25.39 7.93
C ALA A 398 17.63 -26.25 7.54
N GLU A 399 17.89 -27.32 6.79
CA GLU A 399 16.86 -28.25 6.34
C GLU A 399 17.27 -29.68 6.71
N TRP A 400 16.33 -30.43 7.27
CA TRP A 400 16.49 -31.86 7.52
C TRP A 400 15.16 -32.57 7.42
N PHE A 401 15.21 -33.87 7.14
CA PHE A 401 14.05 -34.74 7.27
C PHE A 401 14.46 -36.15 7.68
N ASP A 402 13.52 -36.85 8.30
CA ASP A 402 13.58 -38.23 8.74
C ASP A 402 12.30 -38.95 8.30
N LEU A 403 12.41 -39.78 7.27
CA LEU A 403 11.26 -40.37 6.60
C LEU A 403 11.35 -41.90 6.61
N THR A 404 10.24 -42.55 6.91
CA THR A 404 10.08 -43.99 6.73
C THR A 404 9.45 -44.30 5.38
N GLY A 405 10.06 -45.19 4.61
CA GLY A 405 9.56 -45.58 3.29
C GLY A 405 10.12 -46.91 2.82
N VAL A 406 9.85 -47.24 1.55
CA VAL A 406 10.36 -48.46 0.90
C VAL A 406 11.56 -48.10 0.03
N LEU A 407 12.69 -48.77 0.21
CA LEU A 407 13.91 -48.51 -0.56
C LEU A 407 13.69 -48.86 -2.05
N GLY A 408 13.52 -47.83 -2.88
CA GLY A 408 13.18 -47.97 -4.29
C GLY A 408 14.39 -47.91 -5.23
N SER A 409 15.47 -47.25 -4.81
CA SER A 409 16.69 -47.15 -5.63
C SER A 409 17.97 -47.07 -4.80
N LYS A 410 19.03 -47.69 -5.34
CA LYS A 410 20.42 -47.58 -4.89
C LYS A 410 21.27 -47.15 -6.08
N ARG A 411 21.98 -46.02 -5.94
CA ARG A 411 22.93 -45.51 -6.93
C ARG A 411 24.31 -45.47 -6.31
N SER A 412 25.36 -45.18 -7.09
CA SER A 412 26.70 -45.00 -6.54
C SER A 412 26.86 -43.71 -5.73
N ASP A 413 25.92 -42.78 -5.86
CA ASP A 413 25.95 -41.42 -5.35
C ASP A 413 24.69 -41.02 -4.58
N GLY A 414 23.76 -41.95 -4.32
CA GLY A 414 22.59 -41.70 -3.51
C GLY A 414 21.65 -42.88 -3.36
N VAL A 415 20.64 -42.67 -2.53
CA VAL A 415 19.52 -43.59 -2.29
C VAL A 415 18.20 -42.87 -2.49
N GLY A 416 17.16 -43.62 -2.83
CA GLY A 416 15.82 -43.07 -2.93
C GLY A 416 14.78 -44.03 -2.36
N ILE A 417 13.89 -43.50 -1.54
CA ILE A 417 12.81 -44.25 -0.90
C ILE A 417 11.46 -43.78 -1.43
N GLN A 418 10.52 -44.70 -1.58
CA GLN A 418 9.12 -44.38 -1.82
C GLN A 418 8.44 -44.17 -0.46
N VAL A 419 7.93 -42.95 -0.24
CA VAL A 419 7.21 -42.56 0.97
C VAL A 419 5.73 -42.43 0.64
N ASP A 420 4.85 -42.80 1.56
CA ASP A 420 3.42 -42.57 1.38
C ASP A 420 3.11 -41.07 1.32
N GLY A 421 2.15 -40.66 0.50
CA GLY A 421 1.85 -39.24 0.26
C GLY A 421 2.83 -38.49 -0.66
N HIS A 422 3.99 -39.07 -1.01
CA HIS A 422 4.91 -38.48 -1.99
C HIS A 422 4.68 -39.04 -3.40
N PRO A 423 4.46 -38.18 -4.42
CA PRO A 423 4.22 -38.65 -5.79
C PRO A 423 5.48 -39.23 -6.46
N GLU A 424 6.66 -38.77 -6.02
CA GLU A 424 7.97 -39.17 -6.54
C GLU A 424 8.84 -39.71 -5.39
N PRO A 425 9.81 -40.60 -5.66
CA PRO A 425 10.73 -41.06 -4.64
C PRO A 425 11.52 -39.92 -4.00
N VAL A 426 11.64 -39.93 -2.67
CA VAL A 426 12.47 -38.98 -1.93
C VAL A 426 13.92 -39.45 -2.00
N ASN A 427 14.81 -38.58 -2.48
CA ASN A 427 16.20 -38.92 -2.78
C ASN A 427 17.17 -38.12 -1.91
N CYS A 428 18.23 -38.80 -1.45
CA CYS A 428 19.37 -38.20 -0.78
C CYS A 428 20.69 -38.61 -1.44
N ALA A 429 21.59 -37.65 -1.57
CA ALA A 429 22.94 -37.90 -2.05
C ALA A 429 23.77 -38.60 -0.97
N MET A 430 24.75 -39.40 -1.37
CA MET A 430 25.70 -40.00 -0.43
C MET A 430 27.12 -39.96 -1.03
N PRO A 431 28.17 -40.07 -0.20
CA PRO A 431 29.54 -40.15 -0.71
C PRO A 431 29.74 -41.33 -1.67
N PRO A 432 30.51 -41.17 -2.76
CA PRO A 432 30.86 -42.28 -3.63
C PRO A 432 31.57 -43.40 -2.87
N GLY A 433 31.18 -44.65 -3.14
CA GLY A 433 31.76 -45.83 -2.47
C GLY A 433 31.11 -46.17 -1.12
N THR A 434 30.02 -45.49 -0.73
CA THR A 434 29.19 -45.90 0.40
C THR A 434 28.65 -47.31 0.19
N GLU A 435 28.92 -48.21 1.14
CA GLU A 435 28.51 -49.63 1.06
C GLU A 435 27.04 -49.79 1.46
N LEU A 436 26.23 -50.36 0.58
CA LEU A 436 24.79 -50.58 0.78
C LEU A 436 24.41 -52.06 0.61
N SER A 437 25.35 -53.00 0.71
CA SER A 437 25.08 -54.43 0.59
C SER A 437 24.12 -54.97 1.65
N GLY A 438 24.02 -54.28 2.80
CA GLY A 438 23.09 -54.64 3.88
C GLY A 438 21.62 -54.28 3.63
N PHE A 439 21.32 -53.48 2.60
CA PHE A 439 19.97 -53.01 2.29
C PHE A 439 19.50 -53.58 0.94
N ALA A 440 18.36 -54.26 0.91
CA ALA A 440 17.74 -54.76 -0.32
C ALA A 440 16.70 -53.77 -0.87
N LEU A 441 16.52 -53.76 -2.20
CA LEU A 441 15.42 -53.00 -2.80
C LEU A 441 14.09 -53.62 -2.35
N GLY A 442 13.15 -52.79 -1.93
CA GLY A 442 11.89 -53.23 -1.32
C GLY A 442 11.91 -53.29 0.21
N ASP A 443 13.06 -53.13 0.86
CA ASP A 443 13.14 -53.04 2.32
C ASP A 443 12.40 -51.79 2.82
N THR A 444 11.68 -51.93 3.94
CA THR A 444 11.24 -50.77 4.70
C THR A 444 12.45 -50.19 5.43
N VAL A 445 12.68 -48.89 5.22
CA VAL A 445 13.83 -48.18 5.77
C VAL A 445 13.40 -46.85 6.36
N GLU A 446 14.12 -46.44 7.40
CA GLU A 446 14.12 -45.08 7.94
C GLU A 446 15.33 -44.36 7.35
N MET A 447 15.09 -43.21 6.71
CA MET A 447 16.09 -42.46 5.97
C MET A 447 16.13 -41.02 6.49
N GLN A 448 17.27 -40.64 7.07
CA GLN A 448 17.52 -39.30 7.56
C GLN A 448 18.47 -38.55 6.62
N CYS A 449 18.11 -37.33 6.27
CA CYS A 449 18.91 -36.48 5.41
C CYS A 449 19.00 -35.04 5.91
N THR A 450 20.17 -34.44 5.71
CA THR A 450 20.45 -33.04 6.05
C THR A 450 20.86 -32.28 4.81
N PHE A 451 20.40 -31.04 4.69
CA PHE A 451 20.78 -30.17 3.58
C PHE A 451 22.15 -29.53 3.85
N SER A 452 23.11 -29.83 2.97
CA SER A 452 24.44 -29.23 3.00
C SER A 452 25.02 -29.18 1.57
N ASP A 453 25.85 -28.18 1.30
CA ASP A 453 26.47 -27.98 -0.03
C ASP A 453 25.45 -27.92 -1.19
N GLY A 454 24.26 -27.36 -0.93
CA GLY A 454 23.22 -27.14 -1.94
C GLY A 454 22.41 -28.38 -2.33
N ARG A 455 22.47 -29.47 -1.54
CA ARG A 455 21.67 -30.68 -1.75
C ARG A 455 21.40 -31.40 -0.42
N PHE A 456 20.41 -32.30 -0.41
CA PHE A 456 20.22 -33.23 0.70
C PHE A 456 21.24 -34.36 0.64
N ASN A 457 22.02 -34.50 1.71
CA ASN A 457 22.95 -35.61 1.91
C ASN A 457 22.40 -36.56 2.96
N LEU A 458 22.55 -37.86 2.71
CA LEU A 458 22.16 -38.94 3.60
C LEU A 458 23.00 -38.86 4.88
N SER A 459 22.33 -38.77 6.03
CA SER A 459 22.97 -38.79 7.36
C SER A 459 22.84 -40.16 7.98
N SER A 460 21.69 -40.82 7.83
CA SER A 460 21.50 -42.20 8.27
C SER A 460 20.50 -42.96 7.41
N LEU A 461 20.68 -44.28 7.35
CA LEU A 461 19.75 -45.22 6.73
C LEU A 461 19.65 -46.46 7.63
N SER A 462 18.44 -46.82 8.04
CA SER A 462 18.20 -47.92 8.97
C SER A 462 17.12 -48.86 8.44
N SER A 463 17.28 -50.16 8.65
CA SER A 463 16.29 -51.20 8.40
C SER A 463 16.31 -52.22 9.55
N ASP A 464 15.43 -53.21 9.52
CA ASP A 464 15.45 -54.31 10.50
C ASP A 464 16.75 -55.14 10.49
N SER A 465 17.51 -55.09 9.39
CA SER A 465 18.67 -55.95 9.13
C SER A 465 20.00 -55.21 9.01
N ALA A 466 19.98 -53.89 8.84
CA ALA A 466 21.18 -53.08 8.63
C ALA A 466 21.00 -51.64 9.12
N GLN A 467 22.13 -51.01 9.49
CA GLN A 467 22.17 -49.60 9.87
C GLN A 467 23.43 -48.95 9.27
N LEU A 468 23.26 -47.75 8.74
CA LEU A 468 24.29 -46.90 8.18
C LEU A 468 24.15 -45.51 8.81
N SER A 469 25.28 -44.93 9.22
CA SER A 469 25.37 -43.53 9.66
C SER A 469 26.58 -42.89 9.00
N LEU A 470 26.40 -41.67 8.51
CA LEU A 470 27.40 -40.87 7.82
C LEU A 470 27.59 -39.58 8.64
N GLU A 471 28.86 -39.26 8.93
CA GLU A 471 29.24 -38.03 9.65
C GLU A 471 29.24 -36.79 8.77
#